data_AF-A0A0F9IM91-F1
#
_entry.id   AF-A0A0F9IM91-F1
#
_cell.length_a   1.000
_cell.length_b   1.000
_cell.length_c   1.000
_cell.angle_alpha   90.00
_cell.angle_beta   90.00
_cell.angle_gamma   90.00
#
_symmetry.space_group_name_H-M   'P 1'
#
loop_
_entity.id
_entity.type
_entity.pdbx_description
1 polymer ?
#
loop_
_entity_poly.entity_id
_entity_poly.type
_entity_poly.pdbx_seq_one_letter_code
_entity_poly.pdbx_strand_id
1 'polypeptide(L)'
;DNTVECSFSAPVKRERLLALPAVRDVRSEDGSYLLFTNDVSATVAGLLGFTDDSGQRAQSLQVRTATLEDVFISLTGRRLRD
;
A
#
# COMPACT_ATOMS: atom_id res chain seq x y z
N ASP A 1 -9.23 -4.14 4.90
CA ASP A 1 -7.98 -3.37 5.15
C ASP A 1 -7.24 -3.29 3.82
N ASN A 2 -6.78 -2.10 3.42
CA ASN A 2 -6.12 -1.93 2.13
C ASN A 2 -4.62 -2.12 2.29
N THR A 3 -4.01 -2.87 1.39
CA THR A 3 -2.58 -3.17 1.42
C THR A 3 -1.95 -2.87 0.07
N VAL A 4 -0.81 -2.20 0.07
CA VAL A 4 0.02 -2.00 -1.11
C VAL A 4 1.31 -2.78 -0.91
N GLU A 5 1.55 -3.77 -1.75
CA GLU A 5 2.81 -4.52 -1.80
C GLU A 5 3.74 -3.85 -2.81
N CYS A 6 4.99 -3.60 -2.41
CA CYS A 6 6.01 -3.06 -3.30
C CYS A 6 7.39 -3.68 -3.03
N SER A 7 8.20 -3.77 -4.07
CA SER A 7 9.59 -4.20 -3.97
C SER A 7 10.51 -3.17 -4.64
N PHE A 8 11.73 -3.05 -4.14
CA PHE A 8 12.72 -2.08 -4.60
C PHE A 8 14.02 -2.78 -4.98
N SER A 9 14.76 -2.19 -5.92
CA SER A 9 16.07 -2.72 -6.34
C SER A 9 17.14 -2.70 -5.26
N ALA A 10 16.97 -1.86 -4.24
CA ALA A 10 17.82 -1.81 -3.08
C ALA A 10 16.96 -1.72 -1.80
N PRO A 11 17.47 -2.16 -0.64
CA PRO A 11 16.72 -2.11 0.60
C PRO A 11 16.37 -0.67 0.98
N VAL A 12 15.10 -0.44 1.30
CA VAL A 12 14.57 0.85 1.75
C VAL A 12 14.34 0.81 3.27
N LYS A 13 14.69 1.91 3.96
CA LYS A 13 14.43 2.03 5.40
C LYS A 13 12.93 2.07 5.67
N ARG A 14 12.47 1.25 6.62
CA ARG A 14 11.07 1.16 7.04
C ARG A 14 10.50 2.53 7.42
N GLU A 15 11.27 3.38 8.11
CA GLU A 15 10.77 4.69 8.53
C GLU A 15 10.42 5.61 7.35
N ARG A 16 11.12 5.48 6.22
CA ARG A 16 10.81 6.24 4.99
C ARG A 16 9.49 5.82 4.39
N LEU A 17 9.22 4.51 4.40
CA LEU A 17 7.97 3.93 3.92
C LEU A 17 6.79 4.25 4.86
N LEU A 18 7.04 4.29 6.18
CA LEU A 18 6.03 4.67 7.17
C LEU A 18 5.67 6.16 7.09
N ALA A 19 6.60 7.01 6.64
CA ALA A 19 6.36 8.44 6.44
C ALA A 19 5.55 8.75 5.17
N LEU A 20 5.25 7.75 4.34
CA LEU A 20 4.42 7.94 3.16
C LEU A 20 2.98 8.27 3.57
N PRO A 21 2.28 9.09 2.78
CA PRO A 21 0.91 9.51 3.10
C PRO A 21 -0.01 8.30 3.25
N ALA A 22 -0.91 8.37 4.23
CA ALA A 22 -1.92 7.36 4.54
C ALA A 22 -1.42 5.97 4.99
N VAL A 23 -0.10 5.76 5.08
CA VAL A 23 0.50 4.52 5.60
C VAL A 23 0.34 4.47 7.12
N ARG A 24 -0.26 3.38 7.60
CA ARG A 24 -0.48 3.10 9.02
C ARG A 24 0.56 2.14 9.59
N ASP A 25 0.97 1.16 8.77
CA ASP A 25 1.98 0.18 9.13
C ASP A 25 2.73 -0.28 7.89
N VAL A 26 3.93 -0.83 8.10
CA VAL A 26 4.77 -1.41 7.06
C VAL A 26 5.16 -2.81 7.53
N ARG A 27 5.21 -3.81 6.67
CA ARG A 27 5.87 -5.08 6.98
C ARG A 27 6.85 -5.41 5.88
N SER A 28 7.93 -6.08 6.23
CA SER A 28 8.88 -6.60 5.26
C SER A 28 8.72 -8.12 5.24
N GLU A 29 8.38 -8.68 4.08
CA GLU A 29 8.26 -10.13 3.86
C GLU A 29 8.97 -10.49 2.56
N ASP A 30 9.84 -11.50 2.62
CA ASP A 30 10.50 -12.11 1.44
C ASP A 30 11.07 -11.11 0.41
N GLY A 31 11.68 -10.02 0.88
CA GLY A 31 12.29 -8.99 0.01
C GLY A 31 11.30 -7.97 -0.57
N SER A 32 10.03 -8.02 -0.15
CA SER A 32 8.99 -7.05 -0.46
C SER A 32 8.51 -6.32 0.78
N TYR A 33 7.85 -5.19 0.58
CA TYR A 33 7.25 -4.35 1.61
C TYR A 33 5.74 -4.32 1.46
N LEU A 34 5.03 -4.64 2.53
CA LEU A 34 3.58 -4.54 2.64
C LEU A 34 3.22 -3.28 3.40
N LEU A 35 2.58 -2.33 2.73
CA LEU A 35 2.13 -1.06 3.27
C LEU A 35 0.65 -1.16 3.60
N PHE A 36 0.32 -1.13 4.89
CA PHE A 36 -1.06 -1.07 5.35
C PHE A 36 -1.52 0.37 5.31
N THR A 37 -2.57 0.66 4.56
CA THR A 37 -3.02 2.02 4.29
C THR A 37 -4.51 2.19 4.50
N ASN A 38 -4.95 3.41 4.79
CA ASN A 38 -6.37 3.80 4.74
C ASN A 38 -6.74 4.51 3.43
N ASP A 39 -5.75 4.93 2.62
CA ASP A 39 -5.95 5.56 1.31
C ASP A 39 -4.87 5.08 0.32
N VAL A 40 -5.29 4.20 -0.58
CA VAL A 40 -4.41 3.60 -1.58
C VAL A 40 -3.92 4.62 -2.58
N SER A 41 -4.78 5.52 -3.04
CA SER A 41 -4.42 6.53 -4.06
C SER A 41 -3.34 7.47 -3.54
N ALA A 42 -3.49 7.95 -2.30
CA ALA A 42 -2.49 8.78 -1.64
C ALA A 42 -1.17 8.02 -1.46
N THR A 43 -1.23 6.76 -1.01
CA THR A 43 -0.05 5.92 -0.77
C THR A 43 0.73 5.66 -2.06
N VAL A 44 0.03 5.32 -3.15
CA VAL A 44 0.64 5.06 -4.46
C VAL A 44 1.27 6.34 -5.02
N ALA A 45 0.60 7.49 -4.93
CA ALA A 45 1.17 8.77 -5.35
C ALA A 45 2.45 9.10 -4.55
N GLY A 46 2.42 8.89 -3.23
CA GLY A 46 3.59 9.06 -2.36
C GLY A 46 4.75 8.11 -2.71
N LEU A 47 4.45 6.85 -3.02
CA LEU A 47 5.45 5.88 -3.48
C LEU A 47 6.11 6.29 -4.79
N LEU A 48 5.33 6.75 -5.77
CA LEU A 48 5.85 7.22 -7.05
C LEU A 48 6.76 8.45 -6.86
N GLY A 49 6.35 9.40 -6.01
CA GLY A 49 7.20 10.53 -5.64
C GLY A 49 8.47 10.11 -4.90
N PHE A 50 8.37 9.12 -4.00
CA PHE A 50 9.53 8.57 -3.30
C PHE A 50 10.54 7.92 -4.25
N THR A 51 10.09 7.18 -5.26
CA THR A 51 10.98 6.59 -6.26
C THR A 51 11.68 7.64 -7.12
N ASP A 52 11.01 8.76 -7.41
CA ASP A 52 11.57 9.86 -8.20
C ASP A 52 12.64 10.64 -7.41
N ASP A 53 12.37 10.95 -6.14
CA ASP A 53 13.28 11.71 -5.25
C ASP A 53 14.51 10.91 -4.81
N SER A 54 14.34 9.61 -4.55
CA SER A 54 15.41 8.76 -4.00
C SER A 54 16.27 8.06 -5.05
N GLY A 55 15.94 8.22 -6.35
CA GLY A 55 16.57 7.48 -7.45
C GLY A 55 16.34 5.96 -7.38
N GLN A 56 15.45 5.50 -6.49
CA GLN A 56 15.08 4.10 -6.33
C GLN A 56 14.09 3.70 -7.40
N ARG A 57 14.24 2.52 -8.00
CA ARG A 57 13.23 1.97 -8.91
C ARG A 57 12.38 0.95 -8.16
N ALA A 58 11.08 1.21 -8.09
CA ALA A 58 10.11 0.19 -7.73
C ALA A 58 10.16 -0.90 -8.81
N GLN A 59 10.43 -2.15 -8.40
CA GLN A 59 10.50 -3.30 -9.29
C GLN A 59 9.12 -3.92 -9.50
N SER A 60 8.30 -3.91 -8.47
CA SER A 60 6.92 -4.38 -8.49
C SER A 60 6.07 -3.51 -7.59
N LEU A 61 4.84 -3.25 -8.03
CA LEU A 61 3.81 -2.59 -7.25
C LEU A 61 2.50 -3.35 -7.44
N GLN A 62 1.99 -3.96 -6.37
CA GLN A 62 0.72 -4.66 -6.36
C GLN A 62 -0.20 -4.05 -5.31
N VAL A 63 -1.35 -3.57 -5.75
CA VAL A 63 -2.39 -3.02 -4.86
C VAL A 63 -3.40 -4.11 -4.55
N ARG A 64 -3.65 -4.35 -3.26
CA ARG A 64 -4.75 -5.17 -2.75
C ARG A 64 -5.73 -4.27 -2.02
N THR A 65 -6.76 -3.84 -2.73
CA THR A 65 -7.91 -3.13 -2.14
C THR A 65 -8.93 -4.14 -1.63
N ALA A 66 -9.52 -3.86 -0.47
CA ALA A 66 -10.83 -4.43 -0.17
C ALA A 66 -11.80 -3.96 -1.26
N THR A 67 -12.60 -4.84 -1.83
CA THR A 67 -13.53 -4.46 -2.90
C THR A 67 -14.58 -3.48 -2.37
N LEU A 68 -15.27 -2.74 -3.25
CA LEU A 68 -16.45 -1.96 -2.84
C LEU A 68 -17.50 -2.83 -2.12
N GLU A 69 -17.57 -4.11 -2.46
CA GLU A 69 -18.41 -5.09 -1.79
C GLU A 69 -17.96 -5.33 -0.33
N ASP A 70 -16.66 -5.48 -0.08
CA ASP A 70 -16.08 -5.64 1.26
C ASP A 70 -16.25 -4.39 2.14
N VAL A 71 -16.08 -3.19 1.56
CA VAL A 71 -16.29 -1.92 2.27
C VAL A 71 -17.77 -1.74 2.61
N PHE A 72 -18.66 -2.06 1.67
CA PHE A 72 -20.11 -2.03 1.88
C PHE A 72 -20.53 -3.01 2.99
N ILE A 73 -20.00 -4.24 3.00
CA ILE A 73 -20.26 -5.23 4.05
C ILE A 73 -19.78 -4.71 5.41
N SER A 74 -18.60 -4.10 5.49
CA SER A 74 -18.07 -3.58 6.76
C SER A 74 -18.88 -2.40 7.34
N LEU A 75 -19.48 -1.57 6.47
CA LEU A 75 -20.27 -0.39 6.86
C LEU A 75 -21.73 -0.72 7.17
N THR A 76 -22.30 -1.77 6.56
CA THR A 76 -23.74 -2.04 6.63
C THR A 76 -24.11 -3.42 7.20
N GLY A 77 -23.15 -4.33 7.36
CA GLY A 77 -23.38 -5.70 7.84
C GLY A 77 -24.15 -6.60 6.87
N ARG A 78 -24.36 -6.18 5.61
CA ARG A 78 -25.06 -6.97 4.59
C ARG A 78 -24.21 -7.15 3.33
N ARG A 79 -24.24 -8.36 2.77
CA ARG A 79 -23.69 -8.67 1.44
C ARG A 79 -24.63 -8.12 0.36
N LEU A 80 -24.08 -7.45 -0.66
CA LEU A 80 -24.76 -7.42 -1.95
C LEU A 80 -24.61 -8.82 -2.55
N ARG A 81 -25.71 -9.37 -3.04
CA ARG A 81 -25.66 -10.49 -3.97
C ARG A 81 -26.75 -10.25 -4.99
N ASP A 82 -26.37 -10.34 -6.26
CA ASP A 82 -27.21 -10.94 -7.28
C ASP A 82 -26.61 -12.33 -7.57
#